data_AF-A0A538EZF2-F1
#
_entry.id   AF-A0A538EZF2-F1
#
_cell.length_a   1.000
_cell.length_b   1.000
_cell.length_c   1.000
_cell.angle_alpha   90.00
_cell.angle_beta   90.00
_cell.angle_gamma   90.00
#
_symmetry.space_group_name_H-M   'P 1'
#
loop_
_entity.id
_entity.type
_entity.pdbx_description
1 polymer ?
#
loop_
_entity_poly.entity_id
_entity_poly.type
_entity_poly.pdbx_seq_one_letter_code
_entity_poly.pdbx_strand_id
1 'polypeptide(L)'
;MGLLDRLRGEREGGDDTAVASLHADARAMRTTLGALHAERADAAPPGAEPDLRGIVRDLLEGEVVAPTDDVRFLIARDTDPDDFYAREIEPNWDGLDENARAAKLDGFVDLAAMADASPDALPRDMVATVRTKALILAWAFDEVHGYIGRLARGGSS
;
A
#
# COMPACT_ATOMS: atom_id res chain seq x y z
N MET A 1 -14.06 -39.58 17.89
CA MET A 1 -13.18 -38.44 17.55
C MET A 1 -13.18 -38.30 16.04
N GLY A 2 -14.16 -37.55 15.51
CA GLY A 2 -14.55 -37.62 14.11
C GLY A 2 -13.74 -36.71 13.20
N LEU A 3 -13.54 -37.14 11.96
CA LEU A 3 -12.93 -36.38 10.85
C LEU A 3 -13.58 -35.00 10.63
N LEU A 4 -14.84 -34.84 11.06
CA LEU A 4 -15.61 -33.60 10.97
C LEU A 4 -15.23 -32.54 12.02
N ASP A 5 -14.64 -32.92 13.16
CA ASP A 5 -14.08 -31.94 14.12
C ASP A 5 -12.80 -31.30 13.57
N ARG A 6 -12.03 -32.06 12.77
CA ARG A 6 -10.76 -31.59 12.21
C ARG A 6 -10.96 -30.56 11.09
N LEU A 7 -12.06 -30.65 10.33
CA LEU A 7 -12.41 -29.69 9.28
C LEU A 7 -13.12 -28.42 9.80
N ARG A 8 -13.54 -28.39 11.07
CA ARG A 8 -14.16 -27.21 11.69
C ARG A 8 -13.12 -26.32 12.39
N GLY A 9 -12.00 -26.88 12.86
CA GLY A 9 -10.96 -26.14 13.57
C GLY A 9 -10.04 -25.25 12.72
N GLU A 10 -10.09 -25.34 11.39
CA GLU A 10 -9.16 -24.63 10.48
C GLU A 10 -9.74 -23.34 9.86
N ARG A 11 -11.00 -22.97 10.15
CA ARG A 11 -11.68 -21.83 9.48
C ARG A 11 -11.89 -20.56 10.30
N GLU A 12 -11.54 -20.53 11.59
CA GLU A 12 -11.95 -19.42 12.48
C GLU A 12 -10.81 -18.49 12.97
N GLY A 13 -9.59 -18.58 12.42
CA GLY A 13 -8.45 -17.76 12.94
C GLY A 13 -7.54 -17.07 11.92
N GLY A 14 -7.64 -17.41 10.63
CA GLY A 14 -6.72 -16.90 9.59
C GLY A 14 -7.12 -15.54 9.03
N ASP A 15 -8.40 -15.35 8.72
CA ASP A 15 -8.91 -14.20 7.98
C ASP A 15 -8.85 -12.89 8.80
N ASP A 16 -9.33 -12.93 10.04
CA ASP A 16 -9.36 -11.74 10.91
C ASP A 16 -7.97 -11.24 11.30
N THR A 17 -6.99 -12.14 11.46
CA THR A 17 -5.61 -11.79 11.83
C THR A 17 -4.87 -11.15 10.66
N ALA A 18 -5.09 -11.66 9.45
CA ALA A 18 -4.44 -11.17 8.23
C ALA A 18 -5.03 -9.82 7.78
N VAL A 19 -6.36 -9.66 7.82
CA VAL A 19 -7.04 -8.38 7.60
C VAL A 19 -6.63 -7.34 8.65
N ALA A 20 -6.46 -7.75 9.91
CA ALA A 20 -5.92 -6.87 10.95
C ALA A 20 -4.47 -6.41 10.65
N SER A 21 -3.66 -7.24 9.98
CA SER A 21 -2.28 -6.90 9.56
C SER A 21 -2.26 -5.81 8.50
N LEU A 22 -3.05 -5.93 7.43
CA LEU A 22 -3.07 -4.93 6.34
C LEU A 22 -3.61 -3.57 6.82
N HIS A 23 -4.61 -3.57 7.71
CA HIS A 23 -5.10 -2.34 8.32
C HIS A 23 -4.06 -1.64 9.21
N ALA A 24 -3.29 -2.42 9.99
CA ALA A 24 -2.20 -1.88 10.79
C ALA A 24 -1.10 -1.29 9.90
N ASP A 25 -0.71 -2.03 8.85
CA ASP A 25 0.28 -1.59 7.86
C ASP A 25 -0.18 -0.33 7.12
N ALA A 26 -1.46 -0.24 6.73
CA ALA A 26 -2.02 0.95 6.10
C ALA A 26 -1.93 2.17 7.00
N ARG A 27 -2.16 2.02 8.31
CA ARG A 27 -2.01 3.12 9.27
C ARG A 27 -0.55 3.58 9.37
N ALA A 28 0.39 2.65 9.50
CA ALA A 28 1.81 2.96 9.60
C ALA A 28 2.35 3.61 8.31
N MET A 29 1.95 3.08 7.16
CA MET A 29 2.25 3.64 5.84
C MET A 29 1.67 5.04 5.68
N ARG A 30 0.40 5.26 6.01
CA ARG A 30 -0.22 6.59 5.91
C ARG A 30 0.54 7.65 6.71
N THR A 31 0.95 7.34 7.94
CA THR A 31 1.74 8.27 8.76
C THR A 31 3.09 8.58 8.11
N THR A 32 3.79 7.56 7.62
CA THR A 32 5.13 7.70 7.04
C THR A 32 5.09 8.43 5.69
N LEU A 33 4.22 8.01 4.77
CA LEU A 33 4.05 8.64 3.46
C LEU A 33 3.57 10.08 3.59
N GLY A 34 2.67 10.36 4.54
CA GLY A 34 2.24 11.73 4.84
C GLY A 34 3.37 12.63 5.32
N ALA A 35 4.30 12.13 6.13
CA ALA A 35 5.49 12.87 6.56
C ALA A 35 6.44 13.13 5.37
N LEU A 36 6.75 12.10 4.59
CA LEU A 36 7.60 12.21 3.38
C LEU A 36 7.03 13.18 2.35
N HIS A 37 5.70 13.19 2.21
CA HIS A 37 5.00 14.13 1.33
C HIS A 37 5.06 15.55 1.85
N ALA A 38 4.82 15.76 3.15
CA ALA A 38 4.87 17.09 3.75
C ALA A 38 6.25 17.74 3.60
N GLU A 39 7.33 16.98 3.77
CA GLU A 39 8.71 17.45 3.56
C GLU A 39 8.97 17.91 2.12
N ARG A 40 8.25 17.34 1.14
CA ARG A 40 8.34 17.69 -0.29
C ARG A 40 7.39 18.81 -0.70
N ALA A 41 6.24 18.90 -0.03
CA ALA A 41 5.16 19.81 -0.38
C ALA A 41 5.59 21.29 -0.26
N ASP A 42 6.55 21.60 0.63
CA ASP A 42 7.08 22.95 0.82
C ASP A 42 7.70 23.55 -0.47
N ALA A 43 8.16 22.70 -1.40
CA ALA A 43 8.72 23.11 -2.68
C ALA A 43 7.76 22.92 -3.88
N ALA A 44 6.58 22.30 -3.67
CA ALA A 44 5.67 21.93 -4.73
C ALA A 44 4.67 23.05 -5.08
N PRO A 45 4.25 23.19 -6.36
CA PRO A 45 3.16 24.07 -6.72
C PRO A 45 1.86 23.71 -6.00
N PRO A 46 1.00 24.69 -5.64
CA PRO A 46 -0.31 24.42 -5.09
C PRO A 46 -1.12 23.49 -6.00
N GLY A 47 -1.62 22.38 -5.46
CA GLY A 47 -2.43 21.40 -6.20
C GLY A 47 -1.63 20.43 -7.06
N ALA A 48 -0.29 20.38 -6.93
CA ALA A 48 0.50 19.31 -7.52
C ALA A 48 0.14 17.94 -6.91
N GLU A 49 0.14 16.89 -7.75
CA GLU A 49 0.04 15.51 -7.25
C GLU A 49 1.28 15.16 -6.40
N PRO A 50 1.19 14.17 -5.49
CA PRO A 50 2.34 13.68 -4.74
C PRO A 50 3.48 13.21 -5.64
N ASP A 51 4.72 13.58 -5.31
CA ASP A 51 5.93 13.04 -5.95
C ASP A 51 6.18 11.59 -5.50
N LEU A 52 5.47 10.64 -6.12
CA LEU A 52 5.58 9.23 -5.78
C LEU A 52 6.97 8.66 -6.04
N ARG A 53 7.71 9.18 -7.03
CA ARG A 53 9.08 8.74 -7.29
C ARG A 53 9.99 9.11 -6.13
N GLY A 54 9.95 10.36 -5.70
CA GLY A 54 10.70 10.83 -4.55
C GLY A 54 10.30 10.10 -3.26
N ILE A 55 9.01 9.81 -3.07
CA ILE A 55 8.52 9.09 -1.89
C ILE A 55 8.99 7.62 -1.86
N VAL A 56 8.91 6.91 -2.99
CA VAL A 56 9.42 5.53 -3.11
C VAL A 56 10.92 5.47 -2.82
N ARG A 57 11.67 6.47 -3.31
CA ARG A 57 13.10 6.59 -3.04
C ARG A 57 13.38 6.64 -1.54
N ASP A 58 12.86 7.63 -0.82
CA ASP A 58 13.13 7.76 0.62
C ASP A 58 12.64 6.55 1.43
N LEU A 59 11.52 5.95 1.02
CA LEU A 59 10.97 4.78 1.68
C LEU A 59 11.90 3.56 1.58
N LEU A 60 12.54 3.35 0.41
CA LEU A 60 13.35 2.16 0.13
C LEU A 60 14.86 2.37 0.31
N GLU A 61 15.35 3.61 0.30
CA GLU A 61 16.75 3.92 0.68
C GLU A 61 16.96 3.85 2.21
N GLY A 62 15.88 3.79 3.00
CA GLY A 62 15.95 3.66 4.45
C GLY A 62 16.20 4.99 5.18
N GLU A 63 15.95 6.12 4.51
CA GLU A 63 15.97 7.46 5.12
C GLU A 63 14.93 7.61 6.24
N VAL A 64 13.91 6.73 6.23
CA VAL A 64 12.92 6.57 7.30
C VAL A 64 12.95 5.17 7.89
N VAL A 65 12.50 5.05 9.15
CA VAL A 65 12.26 3.74 9.76
C VAL A 65 11.20 3.00 8.94
N ALA A 66 11.54 1.79 8.48
CA ALA A 66 10.65 0.95 7.69
C ALA A 66 9.28 0.76 8.40
N PRO A 67 8.18 1.29 7.84
CA PRO A 67 6.88 1.33 8.51
C PRO A 67 6.18 -0.03 8.59
N THR A 68 6.56 -0.97 7.74
CA THR A 68 6.00 -2.33 7.68
C THR A 68 7.10 -3.38 7.53
N ASP A 69 6.77 -4.63 7.82
CA ASP A 69 7.68 -5.77 7.62
C ASP A 69 7.97 -6.00 6.13
N ASP A 70 7.04 -5.66 5.24
CA ASP A 70 7.22 -5.71 3.79
C ASP A 70 8.25 -4.69 3.31
N VAL A 71 8.15 -3.43 3.76
CA VAL A 71 9.14 -2.41 3.41
C VAL A 71 10.50 -2.80 3.97
N ARG A 72 10.57 -3.28 5.22
CA ARG A 72 11.83 -3.76 5.81
C ARG A 72 12.44 -4.91 5.00
N PHE A 73 11.61 -5.83 4.54
CA PHE A 73 12.05 -6.94 3.68
C PHE A 73 12.59 -6.44 2.35
N LEU A 74 11.91 -5.50 1.68
CA LEU A 74 12.35 -4.94 0.40
C LEU A 74 13.70 -4.20 0.52
N ILE A 75 13.88 -3.40 1.59
CA ILE A 75 15.15 -2.75 1.90
C ILE A 75 16.25 -3.79 2.11
N ALA A 76 16.01 -4.81 2.93
CA ALA A 76 16.98 -5.87 3.21
C ALA A 76 17.36 -6.73 1.99
N ARG A 77 16.60 -6.61 0.89
CA ARG A 77 16.86 -7.27 -0.40
C ARG A 77 17.62 -6.37 -1.37
N ASP A 78 18.03 -5.18 -0.95
CA ASP A 78 18.66 -4.15 -1.78
C ASP A 78 17.79 -3.83 -3.02
N THR A 79 16.48 -3.71 -2.81
CA THR A 79 15.54 -3.34 -3.89
C THR A 79 15.84 -1.93 -4.34
N ASP A 80 16.19 -1.78 -5.62
CA ASP A 80 16.45 -0.46 -6.21
C ASP A 80 15.14 0.37 -6.27
N PRO A 81 15.11 1.57 -5.68
CA PRO A 81 13.89 2.37 -5.62
C PRO A 81 13.42 2.90 -6.97
N ASP A 82 14.35 3.26 -7.86
CA ASP A 82 14.01 3.78 -9.18
C ASP A 82 13.44 2.64 -10.06
N ASP A 83 14.00 1.44 -9.97
CA ASP A 83 13.45 0.25 -10.63
C ASP A 83 12.09 -0.15 -10.04
N PHE A 84 11.92 -0.09 -8.72
CA PHE A 84 10.62 -0.34 -8.08
C PHE A 84 9.57 0.64 -8.58
N TYR A 85 9.90 1.94 -8.62
CA TYR A 85 9.00 2.97 -9.15
C TYR A 85 8.59 2.68 -10.59
N ALA A 86 9.57 2.51 -11.49
CA ALA A 86 9.33 2.36 -12.92
C ALA A 86 8.52 1.10 -13.26
N ARG A 87 8.68 0.03 -12.47
CA ARG A 87 8.02 -1.26 -12.74
C ARG A 87 6.68 -1.41 -12.04
N GLU A 88 6.58 -0.92 -10.81
CA GLU A 88 5.44 -1.24 -9.94
C GLU A 88 4.50 -0.05 -9.71
N ILE A 89 5.01 1.19 -9.77
CA ILE A 89 4.22 2.40 -9.46
C ILE A 89 3.81 3.14 -10.74
N GLU A 90 4.77 3.57 -11.56
CA GLU A 90 4.54 4.36 -12.78
C GLU A 90 3.44 3.75 -13.67
N PRO A 91 3.46 2.44 -14.03
CA PRO A 91 2.46 1.86 -14.94
C PRO A 91 1.04 1.79 -14.35
N ASN A 92 0.90 2.04 -13.05
CA ASN A 92 -0.35 1.93 -12.31
C ASN A 92 -0.82 3.28 -11.76
N TRP A 93 -0.12 4.37 -12.10
CA TRP A 93 -0.44 5.71 -11.61
C TRP A 93 -0.31 6.79 -12.69
N ASP A 94 0.83 6.82 -13.37
CA ASP A 94 1.18 7.92 -14.28
C ASP A 94 0.38 7.83 -15.58
N GLY A 95 -0.21 8.97 -15.98
CA GLY A 95 -1.05 9.05 -17.18
C GLY A 95 -2.41 8.34 -17.08
N LEU A 96 -2.75 7.79 -15.91
CA LEU A 96 -4.06 7.19 -15.66
C LEU A 96 -5.03 8.22 -15.06
N ASP A 97 -6.31 8.09 -15.40
CA ASP A 97 -7.38 8.85 -14.77
C ASP A 97 -7.86 8.22 -13.45
N GLU A 98 -8.77 8.91 -12.74
CA GLU A 98 -9.32 8.45 -11.46
C GLU A 98 -9.91 7.03 -11.55
N ASN A 99 -10.66 6.72 -12.61
CA ASN A 99 -11.33 5.42 -12.75
C ASN A 99 -10.31 4.30 -13.01
N ALA A 100 -9.32 4.55 -13.85
CA ALA A 100 -8.26 3.59 -14.14
C ALA A 100 -7.37 3.35 -12.90
N ARG A 101 -7.03 4.41 -12.15
CA ARG A 101 -6.29 4.30 -10.87
C ARG A 101 -7.08 3.49 -9.85
N ALA A 102 -8.38 3.75 -9.69
CA ALA A 102 -9.25 3.00 -8.78
C ALA A 102 -9.31 1.51 -9.16
N ALA A 103 -9.53 1.18 -10.44
CA ALA A 103 -9.58 -0.20 -10.90
C ALA A 103 -8.25 -0.97 -10.69
N LYS A 104 -7.10 -0.30 -10.86
CA LYS A 104 -5.78 -0.87 -10.54
C LYS A 104 -5.65 -1.14 -9.04
N LEU A 105 -6.03 -0.17 -8.22
CA LEU A 105 -5.95 -0.27 -6.78
C LEU A 105 -6.81 -1.41 -6.24
N ASP A 106 -8.07 -1.52 -6.67
CA ASP A 106 -8.97 -2.61 -6.29
C ASP A 106 -8.34 -3.98 -6.58
N GLY A 107 -7.77 -4.16 -7.78
CA GLY A 107 -7.10 -5.40 -8.15
C GLY A 107 -5.87 -5.73 -7.29
N PHE A 108 -5.13 -4.73 -6.81
CA PHE A 108 -3.99 -4.95 -5.92
C PHE A 108 -4.41 -5.23 -4.48
N VAL A 109 -5.47 -4.59 -4.00
CA VAL A 109 -6.06 -4.89 -2.68
C VAL A 109 -6.57 -6.33 -2.64
N ASP A 110 -7.29 -6.75 -3.69
CA ASP A 110 -7.75 -8.14 -3.82
C ASP A 110 -6.59 -9.14 -3.85
N LEU A 111 -5.51 -8.83 -4.58
CA LEU A 111 -4.33 -9.68 -4.64
C LEU A 111 -3.59 -9.74 -3.30
N ALA A 112 -3.49 -8.63 -2.58
CA ALA A 112 -2.90 -8.58 -1.24
C ALA A 112 -3.71 -9.44 -0.25
N ALA A 113 -5.04 -9.31 -0.28
CA ALA A 113 -5.95 -10.12 0.54
C ALA A 113 -5.86 -11.61 0.21
N MET A 114 -5.73 -11.97 -1.07
CA MET A 114 -5.51 -13.36 -1.50
C MET A 114 -4.18 -13.91 -0.96
N ALA A 115 -3.11 -13.12 -1.00
CA ALA A 115 -1.81 -13.51 -0.46
C ALA A 115 -1.84 -13.72 1.06
N ASP A 116 -2.60 -12.90 1.77
CA ASP A 116 -2.88 -13.04 3.20
C ASP A 116 -3.63 -14.35 3.53
N ALA A 117 -4.68 -14.65 2.77
CA ALA A 117 -5.48 -15.86 2.96
C ALA A 117 -4.73 -17.15 2.57
N SER A 118 -3.64 -17.05 1.80
CA SER A 118 -2.84 -18.19 1.36
C SER A 118 -1.34 -17.85 1.37
N PRO A 119 -0.69 -17.88 2.55
CA PRO A 119 0.71 -17.43 2.72
C PRO A 119 1.72 -18.17 1.84
N ASP A 120 1.43 -19.42 1.44
CA ASP A 120 2.30 -20.24 0.60
C ASP A 120 1.96 -20.15 -0.90
N ALA A 121 0.94 -19.38 -1.28
CA ALA A 121 0.51 -19.30 -2.68
C ALA A 121 1.45 -18.48 -3.56
N LEU A 122 2.16 -17.51 -2.95
CA LEU A 122 3.06 -16.60 -3.66
C LEU A 122 4.42 -16.51 -2.97
N PRO A 123 5.51 -16.34 -3.74
CA PRO A 123 6.81 -16.00 -3.18
C PRO A 123 6.78 -14.73 -2.31
N ARG A 124 7.54 -14.73 -1.20
CA ARG A 124 7.56 -13.64 -0.20
C ARG A 124 7.86 -12.25 -0.79
N ASP A 125 8.73 -12.20 -1.78
CA ASP A 125 9.11 -11.01 -2.54
C ASP A 125 7.96 -10.45 -3.37
N MET A 126 7.16 -11.32 -3.97
CA MET A 126 5.94 -10.92 -4.67
C MET A 126 4.90 -10.35 -3.70
N VAL A 127 4.73 -10.99 -2.54
CA VAL A 127 3.81 -10.50 -1.49
C VAL A 127 4.26 -9.13 -0.98
N ALA A 128 5.54 -8.95 -0.67
CA ALA A 128 6.09 -7.67 -0.20
C ALA A 128 5.86 -6.55 -1.21
N THR A 129 6.14 -6.84 -2.48
CA THR A 129 5.97 -5.91 -3.59
C THR A 129 4.51 -5.50 -3.76
N VAL A 130 3.58 -6.47 -3.80
CA VAL A 130 2.15 -6.21 -3.99
C VAL A 130 1.56 -5.40 -2.84
N ARG A 131 1.86 -5.76 -1.59
CA ARG A 131 1.36 -5.02 -0.42
C ARG A 131 1.91 -3.61 -0.37
N THR A 132 3.22 -3.46 -0.55
CA THR A 132 3.86 -2.15 -0.51
C THR A 132 3.30 -1.22 -1.60
N LYS A 133 3.16 -1.70 -2.84
CA LYS A 133 2.58 -0.87 -3.92
C LYS A 133 1.10 -0.56 -3.69
N ALA A 134 0.32 -1.51 -3.20
CA ALA A 134 -1.10 -1.27 -2.90
C ALA A 134 -1.25 -0.15 -1.87
N LEU A 135 -0.44 -0.16 -0.81
CA LEU A 135 -0.48 0.87 0.24
C LEU A 135 -0.01 2.25 -0.25
N ILE A 136 1.04 2.31 -1.08
CA ILE A 136 1.51 3.56 -1.69
C ILE A 136 0.43 4.15 -2.60
N LEU A 137 -0.15 3.34 -3.50
CA LEU A 137 -1.17 3.79 -4.44
C LEU A 137 -2.48 4.16 -3.74
N ALA A 138 -2.88 3.43 -2.69
CA ALA A 138 -4.04 3.78 -1.87
C ALA A 138 -3.89 5.15 -1.23
N TRP A 139 -2.73 5.40 -0.62
CA TRP A 139 -2.42 6.70 -0.01
C TRP A 139 -2.41 7.82 -1.06
N ALA A 140 -1.75 7.61 -2.20
CA ALA A 140 -1.69 8.59 -3.28
C ALA A 140 -3.09 8.93 -3.82
N PHE A 141 -3.95 7.92 -3.97
CA PHE A 141 -5.34 8.08 -4.39
C PHE A 141 -6.12 8.93 -3.40
N ASP A 142 -5.96 8.66 -2.11
CA ASP A 142 -6.57 9.46 -1.03
C ASP A 142 -6.10 10.91 -1.02
N GLU A 143 -4.82 11.18 -1.29
CA GLU A 143 -4.28 12.55 -1.35
C GLU A 143 -4.82 13.34 -2.56
N VAL A 144 -4.88 12.71 -3.73
CA VAL A 144 -5.33 13.38 -4.96
C VAL A 144 -6.85 13.53 -5.01
N HIS A 145 -7.60 12.48 -4.68
CA HIS A 145 -9.05 12.45 -4.84
C HIS A 145 -9.79 12.75 -3.53
N GLY A 146 -9.13 12.68 -2.37
CA GLY A 146 -9.63 13.19 -1.10
C GLY A 146 -11.04 12.75 -0.75
N TYR A 147 -11.25 11.50 -0.32
CA TYR A 147 -12.55 11.11 0.24
C TYR A 147 -12.77 11.77 1.62
N ILE A 148 -11.78 11.71 2.52
CA ILE A 148 -11.82 12.37 3.84
C ILE A 148 -11.74 13.89 3.71
N GLY A 149 -10.91 14.41 2.80
CA GLY A 149 -10.80 15.84 2.54
C GLY A 149 -12.07 16.46 1.96
N ARG A 150 -12.88 15.70 1.19
CA ARG A 150 -14.22 16.12 0.73
C ARG A 150 -15.24 16.09 1.87
N LEU A 151 -15.27 15.02 2.68
CA LEU A 151 -16.18 14.91 3.82
C LEU A 151 -15.91 16.00 4.89
N ALA A 152 -14.65 16.32 5.16
CA ALA A 152 -14.25 17.36 6.10
C ALA A 152 -14.48 18.80 5.59
N ARG A 153 -14.51 19.01 4.26
CA ARG A 153 -14.74 20.33 3.63
C ARG A 153 -16.21 20.63 3.30
N GLY A 154 -17.12 19.69 3.51
CA GLY A 154 -18.55 19.99 3.56
C GLY A 154 -19.43 19.01 2.80
N GLY A 155 -20.25 18.28 3.56
CA GLY A 155 -21.68 18.28 3.29
C GLY A 155 -22.17 19.73 3.32
N SER A 156 -22.12 20.36 2.16
CA SER A 156 -22.75 21.65 1.88
C SER A 156 -23.62 21.44 0.64
N SER A 157 -24.84 21.00 0.87
CA SER A 157 -25.98 21.19 -0.03
C SER A 157 -27.11 21.76 0.81
#